data_AF-A0A2N5ISF6-F1
#
_entry.id   AF-A0A2N5ISF6-F1
#
_cell.length_a   1.000
_cell.length_b   1.000
_cell.length_c   1.000
_cell.angle_alpha   90.00
_cell.angle_beta   90.00
_cell.angle_gamma   90.00
#
_symmetry.space_group_name_H-M   'P 1'
#
loop_
_entity.id
_entity.type
_entity.pdbx_description
1 polymer ?
#
loop_
_entity_poly.entity_id
_entity_poly.type
_entity_poly.pdbx_seq_one_letter_code
_entity_poly.pdbx_strand_id
1 'polypeptide(L)'
;MAYVTVVNKQWAAARDAAVAALQQALRIANEAGSQAAKVEQMSNATLQGTGTGVPVEGAAHVMTGSASAAASSIAAAIAAAKGIDVTEVVYVPDTYR
;
A
#
# COMPACT_ATOMS: atom_id res chain seq x y z
N MET A 1 26.34 -18.96 30.87
CA MET A 1 25.25 -19.32 29.96
C MET A 1 24.54 -18.05 29.54
N ALA A 2 24.35 -17.80 28.24
CA ALA A 2 23.75 -16.54 27.77
C ALA A 2 22.77 -16.77 26.62
N TYR A 3 21.63 -16.08 26.69
CA TYR A 3 20.70 -15.92 25.59
C TYR A 3 20.94 -14.56 24.95
N VAL A 4 21.01 -14.50 23.63
CA VAL A 4 21.15 -13.26 22.89
C VAL A 4 19.99 -13.11 21.91
N THR A 5 19.45 -11.90 21.83
CA THR A 5 18.46 -11.55 20.82
C THR A 5 19.19 -11.15 19.55
N VAL A 6 18.89 -11.83 18.45
CA VAL A 6 19.47 -11.56 17.12
C VAL A 6 18.37 -11.26 16.12
N VAL A 7 18.70 -10.55 15.04
CA VAL A 7 17.78 -10.35 13.92
C VAL A 7 17.76 -11.61 13.08
N ASN A 8 16.59 -12.22 12.90
CA ASN A 8 16.44 -13.31 11.96
C ASN A 8 16.33 -12.75 10.54
N LYS A 9 17.36 -13.03 9.73
CA LYS A 9 17.51 -12.51 8.37
C LYS A 9 16.38 -12.96 7.43
N GLN A 10 15.80 -14.15 7.65
CA GLN A 10 14.71 -14.65 6.80
C GLN A 10 13.41 -13.86 7.04
N TRP A 11 13.07 -13.59 8.30
CA TRP A 11 11.90 -12.77 8.65
C TRP A 11 12.09 -11.32 8.22
N ALA A 12 13.30 -10.76 8.38
CA ALA A 12 13.62 -9.43 7.88
C ALA A 12 13.45 -9.34 6.35
N ALA A 13 14.00 -10.29 5.60
CA ALA A 13 13.86 -10.33 4.14
C ALA A 13 12.39 -10.50 3.70
N ALA A 14 11.62 -11.36 4.37
CA ALA A 14 10.19 -11.55 4.07
C ALA A 14 9.38 -10.27 4.33
N ARG A 15 9.65 -9.58 5.44
CA ARG A 15 9.03 -8.29 5.77
C ARG A 15 9.34 -7.24 4.71
N ASP A 16 10.60 -7.12 4.30
CA ASP A 16 11.02 -6.12 3.32
C ASP A 16 10.40 -6.41 1.94
N ALA A 17 10.33 -7.68 1.52
CA ALA A 17 9.63 -8.08 0.30
C ALA A 17 8.13 -7.76 0.34
N ALA A 18 7.46 -8.03 1.46
CA ALA A 18 6.05 -7.69 1.64
C ALA A 18 5.81 -6.17 1.58
N VAL A 19 6.67 -5.38 2.24
CA VAL A 19 6.62 -3.92 2.19
C VAL A 19 6.81 -3.41 0.75
N ALA A 20 7.77 -3.97 -0.01
CA ALA A 20 8.01 -3.59 -1.39
C ALA A 20 6.79 -3.88 -2.30
N ALA A 21 6.18 -5.06 -2.14
CA ALA A 21 4.98 -5.43 -2.89
C ALA A 21 3.79 -4.50 -2.57
N LEU A 22 3.57 -4.19 -1.29
CA LEU A 22 2.53 -3.25 -0.87
C LEU A 22 2.79 -1.82 -1.37
N GLN A 23 4.04 -1.37 -1.39
CA GLN A 23 4.40 -0.06 -1.97
C GLN A 23 4.14 0.00 -3.48
N GLN A 24 4.32 -1.10 -4.20
CA GLN A 24 3.98 -1.17 -5.62
C GLN A 24 2.45 -1.14 -5.81
N ALA A 25 1.69 -1.89 -5.01
CA ALA A 25 0.24 -1.85 -5.03
C ALA A 25 -0.32 -0.45 -4.72
N LEU A 26 0.30 0.27 -3.77
CA LEU A 26 -0.07 1.65 -3.43
C LEU A 26 0.13 2.60 -4.63
N ARG A 27 1.25 2.46 -5.35
CA ARG A 27 1.51 3.25 -6.57
C ARG A 27 0.44 3.02 -7.62
N ILE A 28 0.10 1.76 -7.89
CA ILE A 28 -0.96 1.40 -8.87
C ILE A 28 -2.31 1.98 -8.45
N ALA A 29 -2.69 1.87 -7.17
CA ALA A 29 -3.95 2.41 -6.66
C ALA A 29 -4.03 3.94 -6.83
N ASN A 30 -2.94 4.65 -6.54
CA ASN A 30 -2.85 6.09 -6.73
C ASN A 30 -2.92 6.51 -8.20
N GLU A 31 -2.23 5.78 -9.09
CA GLU A 31 -2.27 6.01 -10.54
C GLU A 31 -3.69 5.80 -11.10
N ALA A 32 -4.37 4.72 -10.68
CA ALA A 32 -5.75 4.45 -11.07
C ALA A 32 -6.70 5.54 -10.59
N GLY A 33 -6.58 5.99 -9.33
CA GLY A 33 -7.37 7.10 -8.79
C GLY A 33 -7.13 8.42 -9.53
N SER A 34 -5.88 8.73 -9.88
CA SER A 34 -5.55 9.93 -10.66
C SER A 34 -6.13 9.88 -12.08
N GLN A 35 -6.11 8.72 -12.73
CA GLN A 35 -6.74 8.54 -14.04
C GLN A 35 -8.26 8.69 -13.96
N ALA A 36 -8.91 8.11 -12.94
CA ALA A 36 -10.34 8.29 -12.71
C ALA A 36 -10.71 9.77 -12.53
N ALA A 37 -9.95 10.53 -11.73
CA ALA A 37 -10.17 11.97 -11.54
C ALA A 37 -9.96 12.77 -12.84
N LYS A 38 -9.00 12.39 -13.69
CA LYS A 38 -8.83 13.03 -15.02
C LYS A 38 -10.02 12.77 -15.94
N VAL A 39 -10.55 11.54 -15.93
CA VAL A 39 -11.76 11.20 -16.70
C VAL A 39 -12.98 11.98 -16.18
N GLU A 40 -13.10 12.16 -14.86
CA GLU A 40 -14.13 13.00 -14.23
C GLU A 40 -14.04 14.46 -14.72
N GLN A 41 -12.84 15.04 -14.72
CA GLN A 41 -12.61 16.42 -15.19
C GLN A 41 -12.90 16.59 -16.69
N MET A 42 -12.43 15.66 -17.53
CA MET A 42 -12.70 15.70 -18.98
C MET A 42 -14.19 15.51 -19.28
N SER A 43 -14.87 14.63 -18.55
CA SER A 43 -16.32 14.42 -18.69
C SER A 43 -17.09 15.68 -18.30
N ASN A 44 -16.79 16.28 -17.15
CA ASN A 44 -17.44 17.51 -16.69
C ASN A 44 -17.20 18.69 -17.66
N ALA A 45 -15.97 18.84 -18.19
CA ALA A 45 -15.66 19.86 -19.19
C ALA A 45 -16.41 19.64 -20.51
N THR A 46 -16.57 18.38 -20.93
CA THR A 46 -17.33 18.04 -22.14
C THR A 46 -18.83 18.30 -21.94
N LEU A 47 -19.37 17.92 -20.78
CA LEU A 47 -20.78 18.12 -20.41
C LEU A 47 -21.17 19.60 -20.35
N GLN A 48 -20.31 20.45 -19.80
CA GLN A 48 -20.51 21.90 -19.81
C GLN A 48 -20.48 22.49 -21.23
N GLY A 49 -19.85 21.82 -22.19
CA GLY A 49 -19.79 22.22 -23.60
C GLY A 49 -20.90 21.66 -24.50
N THR A 50 -21.49 20.51 -24.17
CA THR A 50 -22.45 19.79 -25.06
C THR A 50 -23.89 19.74 -24.54
N GLY A 51 -24.16 20.14 -23.29
CA GLY A 51 -25.51 20.25 -22.73
C GLY A 51 -26.30 18.94 -22.61
N THR A 52 -25.66 17.78 -22.82
CA THR A 52 -26.30 16.45 -22.77
C THR A 52 -25.56 15.54 -21.79
N GLY A 53 -26.12 15.41 -20.58
CA GLY A 53 -25.62 14.63 -19.45
C GLY A 53 -25.66 13.12 -19.67
N VAL A 54 -24.49 12.47 -19.72
CA VAL A 54 -24.34 11.01 -19.68
C VAL A 54 -23.80 10.62 -18.29
N PRO A 55 -24.23 9.51 -17.65
CA PRO A 55 -23.93 9.14 -16.24
C PRO A 55 -22.46 8.81 -15.88
N VAL A 56 -21.47 9.37 -16.60
CA VAL A 56 -20.03 9.11 -16.39
C VAL A 56 -19.53 9.67 -15.05
N GLU A 57 -20.15 10.74 -14.55
CA GLU A 57 -19.78 11.41 -13.29
C GLU A 57 -19.90 10.49 -12.07
N GLY A 58 -20.95 9.67 -11.99
CA GLY A 58 -21.15 8.73 -10.88
C GLY A 58 -20.14 7.59 -10.87
N ALA A 59 -19.78 7.06 -12.05
CA ALA A 59 -18.81 5.97 -12.15
C ALA A 59 -17.39 6.43 -11.81
N ALA A 60 -16.99 7.62 -12.29
CA ALA A 60 -15.67 8.18 -12.00
C ALA A 60 -15.51 8.56 -10.52
N HIS A 61 -16.53 9.19 -9.91
CA HIS A 61 -16.51 9.57 -8.50
C HIS A 61 -16.41 8.34 -7.57
N VAL A 62 -17.17 7.28 -7.86
CA VAL A 62 -17.10 6.00 -7.12
C VAL A 62 -15.73 5.34 -7.28
N MET A 63 -15.13 5.39 -8.47
CA MET A 63 -13.77 4.89 -8.69
C MET A 63 -12.72 5.70 -7.90
N THR A 64 -12.82 7.03 -7.87
CA THR A 64 -11.90 7.91 -7.11
C THR A 64 -12.00 7.67 -5.60
N GLY A 65 -13.23 7.54 -5.07
CA GLY A 65 -13.47 7.21 -3.66
C GLY A 65 -12.96 5.81 -3.29
N SER A 66 -13.20 4.82 -4.14
CA SER A 66 -12.74 3.44 -3.93
C SER A 66 -11.21 3.31 -4.00
N ALA A 67 -10.57 4.04 -4.94
CA ALA A 67 -9.12 4.09 -5.04
C ALA A 67 -8.48 4.74 -3.81
N SER A 68 -9.07 5.82 -3.29
CA SER A 68 -8.59 6.48 -2.07
C SER A 68 -8.72 5.59 -0.84
N ALA A 69 -9.83 4.85 -0.71
CA ALA A 69 -10.02 3.88 0.37
C ALA A 69 -9.01 2.71 0.28
N ALA A 70 -8.77 2.18 -0.92
CA ALA A 70 -7.77 1.15 -1.17
C ALA A 70 -6.34 1.64 -0.89
N ALA A 71 -5.98 2.85 -1.30
CA ALA A 71 -4.68 3.44 -1.00
C ALA A 71 -4.47 3.59 0.52
N SER A 72 -5.50 4.02 1.24
CA SER A 72 -5.47 4.17 2.69
C SER A 72 -5.27 2.83 3.41
N SER A 73 -5.98 1.78 2.99
CA SER A 73 -5.81 0.44 3.58
C SER A 73 -4.45 -0.19 3.26
N ILE A 74 -3.92 0.03 2.06
CA ILE A 74 -2.56 -0.41 1.70
C ILE A 74 -1.50 0.34 2.52
N ALA A 75 -1.65 1.65 2.73
CA ALA A 75 -0.74 2.41 3.57
C ALA A 75 -0.73 1.91 5.02
N ALA A 76 -1.90 1.57 5.57
CA ALA A 76 -2.00 0.94 6.88
C ALA A 76 -1.32 -0.44 6.92
N ALA A 77 -1.48 -1.26 5.87
CA ALA A 77 -0.81 -2.55 5.75
C ALA A 77 0.73 -2.42 5.70
N ILE A 78 1.25 -1.39 5.02
CA ILE A 78 2.71 -1.09 5.03
C ILE A 78 3.18 -0.74 6.43
N ALA A 79 2.44 0.11 7.15
CA ALA A 79 2.79 0.48 8.53
C ALA A 79 2.78 -0.74 9.46
N ALA A 80 1.77 -1.60 9.35
CA ALA A 80 1.68 -2.85 10.10
C ALA A 80 2.85 -3.79 9.77
N ALA A 81 3.18 -3.97 8.49
CA ALA A 81 4.29 -4.81 8.08
C ALA A 81 5.64 -4.31 8.63
N LYS A 82 5.88 -2.98 8.62
CA LYS A 82 7.09 -2.39 9.20
C LYS A 82 7.18 -2.56 10.73
N GLY A 83 6.05 -2.71 11.41
CA GLY A 83 5.97 -2.94 12.85
C GLY A 83 6.21 -4.38 13.29
N ILE A 84 6.36 -5.33 12.35
CA ILE A 84 6.64 -6.72 12.67
C ILE A 84 8.05 -6.83 13.27
N ASP A 85 8.12 -7.38 14.49
CA ASP A 85 9.38 -7.77 15.11
C ASP A 85 9.97 -8.98 14.37
N VAL A 86 11.25 -8.86 14.04
CA VAL A 86 12.00 -9.87 13.27
C VAL A 86 13.14 -10.45 14.10
N THR A 87 13.07 -10.31 15.41
CA THR A 87 14.09 -10.81 16.31
C THR A 87 13.78 -12.22 16.79
N GLU A 88 14.83 -13.00 17.04
CA GLU A 88 14.74 -14.32 17.64
C GLU A 88 15.74 -14.43 18.79
N VAL A 89 15.42 -15.26 19.78
CA VAL A 89 16.30 -15.53 20.91
C VAL A 89 17.11 -16.78 20.61
N VAL A 90 18.44 -16.64 20.57
CA VAL A 90 19.37 -17.75 20.28
C VAL A 90 20.18 -18.09 21.52
N TYR A 91 20.37 -19.39 21.73
CA TYR A 91 21.22 -19.93 22.80
C TYR A 91 22.69 -19.90 22.39
N VAL A 92 23.55 -19.34 23.25
CA VAL A 92 25.00 -19.35 23.06
C VAL A 92 25.65 -20.16 24.19
N PRO A 93 26.22 -21.34 23.91
CA PRO A 93 26.93 -22.13 24.92
C PRO A 93 28.21 -21.40 25.37
N ASP A 94 28.56 -21.53 26.67
CA ASP A 94 29.73 -20.86 27.30
C ASP A 94 31.08 -21.19 26.64
N THR A 95 31.16 -22.25 25.83
CA THR A 95 32.38 -22.65 25.12
C THR A 95 32.84 -21.66 24.05
N TYR A 96 32.05 -20.63 23.72
CA TYR A 96 32.38 -19.61 22.73
C TYR A 96 32.62 -18.21 23.33
N ARG A 97 32.85 -18.11 24.64
CA ARG A 97 33.08 -16.83 25.35
C ARG A 97 34.55 -16.55 25.61
#